data_AF-A0A7X7V0D6-F1
#
_entry.id   AF-A0A7X7V0D6-F1
#
_cell.length_a   1.000
_cell.length_b   1.000
_cell.length_c   1.000
_cell.angle_alpha   90.00
_cell.angle_beta   90.00
_cell.angle_gamma   90.00
#
_symmetry.space_group_name_H-M   'P 1'
#
loop_
_entity.id
_entity.type
_entity.pdbx_description
1 polymer ?
#
loop_
_entity_poly.entity_id
_entity_poly.type
_entity_poly.pdbx_seq_one_letter_code
_entity_poly.pdbx_strand_id
1 'polypeptide(L)' 'MTQKNDIQKTIRDAAPYLGLGVQLAATVVIFVLIGDWIDTKSETKPLFLTVFSLFGISIGIYTLIKTVLELEKRKKNEK' A
#
# COMPACT_ATOMS: atom_id res chain seq x y z
N MET A 1 -36.25 3.37 -7.41
CA MET A 1 -35.28 2.25 -7.40
C MET A 1 -33.89 2.72 -7.87
N THR A 2 -33.37 3.86 -7.37
CA THR A 2 -32.20 4.53 -7.98
C THR A 2 -30.93 4.47 -7.12
N GLN A 3 -31.06 4.36 -5.79
CA GLN A 3 -29.91 4.45 -4.87
C GLN A 3 -28.89 3.31 -4.99
N LYS A 4 -29.31 2.06 -5.30
CA LYS A 4 -28.40 0.91 -5.43
C LYS A 4 -27.41 1.04 -6.60
N ASN A 5 -27.75 1.80 -7.63
CA ASN A 5 -26.94 1.90 -8.85
C ASN A 5 -25.80 2.92 -8.68
N ASP A 6 -26.04 3.98 -7.90
CA ASP A 6 -25.02 4.99 -7.59
C ASP A 6 -23.92 4.40 -6.69
N ILE A 7 -24.31 3.68 -5.63
CA ILE A 7 -23.33 3.02 -4.75
C ILE A 7 -22.51 1.98 -5.50
N GLN A 8 -23.11 1.21 -6.42
CA GLN A 8 -22.38 0.24 -7.24
C GLN A 8 -21.35 0.91 -8.17
N LYS A 9 -21.68 2.08 -8.76
CA LYS A 9 -20.71 2.83 -9.56
C LYS A 9 -19.59 3.40 -8.71
N THR A 10 -19.90 4.01 -7.57
CA THR A 10 -18.89 4.54 -6.65
C THR A 10 -17.96 3.44 -6.14
N ILE A 11 -18.49 2.27 -5.77
CA ILE A 11 -17.66 1.12 -5.36
C ILE A 11 -16.80 0.64 -6.54
N ARG A 12 -17.33 0.58 -7.76
CA ARG A 12 -16.57 0.17 -8.95
C ARG A 12 -15.41 1.14 -9.24
N ASP A 13 -15.64 2.45 -9.10
CA ASP A 13 -14.61 3.47 -9.27
C ASP A 13 -13.60 3.50 -8.11
N ALA A 14 -14.04 3.19 -6.89
CA ALA A 14 -13.18 3.17 -5.70
C ALA A 14 -12.40 1.85 -5.51
N ALA A 15 -12.90 0.73 -6.02
CA ALA A 15 -12.33 -0.61 -5.85
C ALA A 15 -10.83 -0.71 -6.23
N PRO A 16 -10.36 -0.10 -7.33
CA PRO A 16 -8.94 -0.10 -7.66
C PRO A 16 -8.10 0.57 -6.56
N TYR A 17 -8.54 1.71 -6.04
CA TYR A 17 -7.84 2.46 -4.99
C TYR A 17 -7.80 1.70 -3.65
N LEU A 18 -8.88 0.99 -3.32
CA LEU A 18 -8.91 0.10 -2.15
C LEU A 18 -7.88 -1.03 -2.29
N GLY A 19 -7.78 -1.65 -3.47
CA GLY A 19 -6.77 -2.66 -3.77
C GLY A 19 -5.33 -2.14 -3.60
N LEU A 20 -5.08 -0.90 -4.00
CA LEU A 20 -3.77 -0.25 -3.78
C LEU A 20 -3.47 -0.03 -2.31
N GLY A 21 -4.44 0.43 -1.54
CA GLY A 21 -4.29 0.62 -0.09
C GLY A 21 -3.95 -0.69 0.62
N VAL A 22 -4.59 -1.79 0.22
CA VAL A 22 -4.27 -3.13 0.75
C VAL A 22 -2.86 -3.57 0.36
N GLN A 23 -2.47 -3.39 -0.90
CA GLN A 23 -1.12 -3.73 -1.37
C GLN A 23 -0.04 -2.93 -0.63
N LEU A 24 -0.29 -1.64 -0.40
CA LEU A 24 0.57 -0.77 0.42
C LEU A 24 0.72 -1.34 1.83
N ALA A 25 -0.40 -1.56 2.52
CA ALA A 25 -0.43 -2.03 3.89
C ALA A 25 0.30 -3.38 4.00
N ALA A 26 0.06 -4.30 3.07
CA ALA A 26 0.76 -5.58 3.02
C ALA A 26 2.28 -5.41 2.87
N THR A 27 2.73 -4.50 1.98
CA THR A 27 4.17 -4.24 1.79
C THR A 27 4.80 -3.70 3.07
N VAL A 28 4.19 -2.70 3.70
CA VAL A 28 4.70 -2.11 4.96
C VAL A 28 4.75 -3.16 6.07
N VAL A 29 3.68 -3.95 6.24
CA VAL A 29 3.62 -5.01 7.26
C VAL A 29 4.73 -6.03 7.05
N ILE A 30 4.99 -6.47 5.81
CA ILE A 30 6.07 -7.41 5.49
C ILE A 30 7.44 -6.83 5.90
N PHE A 31 7.73 -5.58 5.55
CA PHE A 31 9.01 -4.94 5.91
C PHE A 31 9.18 -4.78 7.43
N VAL A 32 8.10 -4.43 8.14
CA VAL A 32 8.11 -4.31 9.61
C VAL A 32 8.34 -5.66 10.28
N LEU A 33 7.64 -6.71 9.83
CA LEU A 33 7.82 -8.06 10.37
C LEU A 33 9.23 -8.60 10.13
N ILE A 34 9.81 -8.31 8.95
CA ILE A 34 11.20 -8.68 8.66
C ILE A 34 12.17 -7.95 9.59
N GLY A 35 11.97 -6.64 9.80
CA GLY A 35 12.80 -5.85 10.72
C GLY A 35 12.74 -6.35 12.16
N ASP A 36 11.53 -6.63 12.65
CA ASP A 36 11.29 -7.16 14.00
C ASP A 36 11.90 -8.55 14.21
N TRP A 37 11.78 -9.43 13.21
CA TRP A 37 12.37 -10.76 13.27
C TRP A 37 13.90 -10.74 13.34
N ILE A 38 14.54 -9.81 12.61
CA ILE A 38 16.00 -9.64 12.61
C ILE A 38 16.48 -9.09 13.95
N ASP A 39 15.80 -8.09 14.50
CA ASP A 39 16.14 -7.51 15.81
C ASP A 39 15.98 -8.56 16.93
N THR A 40 14.89 -9.32 16.92
CA THR A 40 14.62 -10.37 17.92
C THR A 40 15.69 -11.47 17.88
N LYS A 41 16.17 -11.84 16.69
CA LYS A 41 17.19 -12.88 16.54
C LYS A 41 18.60 -12.42 16.91
N SER A 42 18.88 -11.12 16.87
CA SER A 42 20.22 -10.58 17.09
C SER A 42 20.44 -10.05 18.52
N GLU A 43 19.45 -10.14 19.42
CA GLU A 43 19.44 -9.50 20.75
C GLU A 43 19.88 -8.02 20.72
N THR A 44 19.80 -7.40 19.54
CA THR A 44 20.29 -6.06 19.28
C THR A 44 19.15 -5.11 19.58
N LYS A 45 19.45 -3.94 20.14
CA LYS A 45 18.48 -2.84 20.29
C LYS A 45 17.72 -2.65 18.96
N PRO A 46 16.46 -2.17 18.96
CA PRO A 46 15.55 -2.17 17.81
C PRO A 46 15.99 -1.20 16.67
N LEU A 47 17.20 -1.40 16.16
CA LEU A 47 17.89 -0.59 15.18
C LEU A 47 17.48 -1.05 13.79
N PHE A 48 17.38 -2.37 13.54
CA PHE A 48 16.94 -2.87 12.24
C PHE A 48 15.46 -2.57 12.02
N LEU A 49 14.61 -2.73 13.03
CA LEU A 49 13.21 -2.33 12.98
C LEU A 49 13.05 -0.84 12.67
N THR A 50 13.87 0.03 13.27
CA THR A 50 13.81 1.47 12.99
C THR A 50 14.19 1.78 11.54
N VAL A 51 15.28 1.18 11.03
CA VAL A 51 15.73 1.37 9.64
C VAL A 51 14.72 0.77 8.66
N PHE A 52 14.29 -0.48 8.88
CA PHE A 52 13.32 -1.17 8.02
C PHE A 52 11.94 -0.52 8.07
N SER A 53 11.53 0.06 9.19
CA SER A 53 10.27 0.82 9.28
C SER A 53 10.35 2.13 8.49
N LEU A 54 11.43 2.90 8.62
CA LEU A 54 11.66 4.12 7.83
C LEU A 54 11.73 3.80 6.32
N PHE A 55 12.44 2.75 5.95
CA PHE A 55 12.50 2.28 4.57
C PHE A 55 11.16 1.73 4.09
N GLY A 56 10.45 0.96 4.91
CA GLY A 56 9.14 0.39 4.60
C GLY A 56 8.09 1.47 4.35
N ILE A 57 8.09 2.53 5.16
CA ILE A 57 7.22 3.70 4.96
C ILE A 57 7.60 4.44 3.67
N SER A 58 8.90 4.69 3.44
CA SER A 58 9.38 5.41 2.25
C SER A 58 9.07 4.65 0.95
N ILE A 59 9.36 3.34 0.92
CA ILE A 59 9.08 2.43 -0.19
C ILE A 59 7.57 2.27 -0.37
N GLY A 60 6.82 2.18 0.72
CA GLY A 60 5.37 2.12 0.72
C GLY A 60 4.79 3.34 0.00
N ILE A 61 5.09 4.54 0.50
CA ILE A 61 4.58 5.79 -0.08
C ILE A 61 5.01 5.93 -1.56
N TYR A 62 6.26 5.61 -1.89
CA TYR A 62 6.73 5.64 -3.27
C TYR A 62 5.91 4.70 -4.17
N THR A 63 5.69 3.46 -3.72
CA THR A 63 4.87 2.47 -4.43
C THR A 63 3.44 2.95 -4.59
N LEU A 64 2.83 3.51 -3.54
CA LEU A 64 1.49 4.08 -3.60
C LEU A 64 1.36 5.11 -4.72
N ILE A 65 2.22 6.14 -4.68
CA ILE A 65 2.18 7.25 -5.62
C ILE A 65 2.43 6.74 -7.05
N LYS A 66 3.43 5.87 -7.23
CA LYS A 66 3.74 5.27 -8.53
C LYS A 66 2.55 4.50 -9.10
N THR A 67 1.90 3.66 -8.30
CA THR A 67 0.78 2.84 -8.78
C THR A 67 -0.48 3.67 -9.03
N VAL A 68 -0.75 4.70 -8.22
CA VAL A 68 -1.84 5.66 -8.49
C VAL A 68 -1.62 6.38 -9.82
N LEU A 69 -0.41 6.91 -10.06
CA LEU A 69 -0.06 7.57 -11.33
C LEU A 69 -0.18 6.62 -12.53
N GLU A 70 0.17 5.35 -12.35
CA GLU A 70 0.04 4.33 -13.40
C GLU A 70 -1.43 3.99 -13.70
N LEU A 71 -2.28 3.87 -12.67
CA LEU A 71 -3.71 3.67 -12.83
C LEU A 71 -4.39 4.85 -13.53
N GLU A 72 -4.01 6.09 -13.20
CA GLU A 72 -4.53 7.27 -13.90
C GLU A 72 -4.14 7.28 -15.39
N LYS A 73 -2.88 6.93 -15.70
CA LYS A 73 -2.44 6.78 -17.10
C LYS A 73 -3.22 5.71 -17.85
N ARG A 74 -3.47 4.55 -17.23
CA ARG A 74 -4.28 3.48 -17.83
C ARG A 74 -5.72 3.93 -18.09
N LYS A 75 -6.37 4.58 -17.10
CA LYS A 75 -7.74 5.11 -17.23
C LYS A 75 -7.86 6.19 -18.32
N LYS A 76 -6.78 6.94 -18.58
CA LYS A 76 -6.70 7.94 -19.66
C LYS A 76 -6.54 7.33 -21.05
N ASN A 77 -5.81 6.23 -21.18
CA ASN A 77 -5.55 5.58 -22.47
C ASN A 77 -6.70 4.67 -22.95
N GLU A 78 -7.62 4.28 -22.06
CA GLU A 78 -8.83 3.52 -22.39
C GLU A 78 -10.04 4.40 -22.75
N LYS A 79 -9.91 5.73 -22.67
CA LYS A 79 -10.92 6.72 -23.11
C LYS A 79 -10.56 7.29 -24.47
#